data_AF-A0A522R1F1-F1
#
_entry.id   AF-A0A522R1F1-F1
#
_cell.length_a   1.000
_cell.length_b   1.000
_cell.length_c   1.000
_cell.angle_alpha   90.00
_cell.angle_beta   90.00
_cell.angle_gamma   90.00
#
_symmetry.space_group_name_H-M   'P 1'
#
loop_
_entity.id
_entity.type
_entity.pdbx_description
1 polymer ?
#
loop_
_entity_poly.entity_id
_entity_poly.type
_entity_poly.pdbx_seq_one_letter_code
_entity_poly.pdbx_strand_id
1 'polypeptide(L)'
;MTKAQEVYERVEALVASGAKKADAFRQLAAEYGQEFNSIRGAYYAHTRSLGGSPKRPGNRQTAVDPIESATIVLEKAIEAIDEQISGAKARVDEAKTEYEHLRDTAGERKAAIQAKIDALKA
;
A
#
# COMPACT_ATOMS: atom_id res chain seq x y z
N MET A 1 -39.77 1.89 -11.96
CA MET A 1 -39.07 0.59 -11.82
C MET A 1 -38.05 0.50 -12.94
N THR A 2 -36.80 0.13 -12.68
CA THR A 2 -35.82 -0.05 -13.77
C THR A 2 -35.87 -1.50 -14.26
N LYS A 3 -35.58 -1.75 -15.54
CA LYS A 3 -35.49 -3.13 -16.06
C LYS A 3 -34.50 -4.00 -15.28
N ALA A 4 -33.42 -3.40 -14.77
CA ALA A 4 -32.44 -4.08 -13.93
C ALA A 4 -33.02 -4.45 -12.55
N GLN A 5 -33.89 -3.60 -11.99
CA GLN A 5 -34.63 -3.88 -10.77
C GLN A 5 -35.68 -4.98 -10.96
N GLU A 6 -36.43 -4.95 -12.06
CA GLU A 6 -37.41 -6.01 -12.43
C GLU A 6 -36.72 -7.37 -12.54
N VAL A 7 -35.60 -7.43 -13.25
CA VAL A 7 -34.78 -8.64 -13.38
C VAL A 7 -34.27 -9.10 -12.02
N TYR A 8 -33.83 -8.18 -11.15
CA TYR A 8 -33.39 -8.51 -9.81
C TYR A 8 -34.50 -9.14 -8.96
N GLU A 9 -35.67 -8.51 -8.88
CA GLU A 9 -36.81 -8.99 -8.09
C GLU A 9 -37.33 -10.35 -8.59
N ARG A 10 -37.39 -10.55 -9.92
CA ARG A 10 -37.83 -11.82 -10.52
C ARG A 10 -36.84 -12.96 -10.29
N VAL A 11 -35.54 -12.68 -10.39
CA VAL A 11 -34.50 -13.69 -10.08
C VAL A 11 -34.53 -14.07 -8.61
N GLU A 12 -34.62 -13.10 -7.70
CA GLU A 12 -34.71 -13.38 -6.26
C GLU A 12 -35.99 -14.16 -5.91
N ALA A 13 -37.12 -13.87 -6.56
CA ALA A 13 -38.36 -14.64 -6.38
C ALA A 13 -38.22 -16.11 -6.82
N LEU A 14 -37.54 -16.37 -7.95
CA LEU A 14 -37.25 -17.72 -8.42
C LEU A 14 -36.24 -18.46 -7.53
N VAL A 15 -35.27 -17.73 -6.97
CA VAL A 15 -34.33 -18.32 -6.00
C VAL A 15 -35.03 -18.63 -4.68
N ALA A 16 -35.94 -17.76 -4.24
CA ALA A 16 -36.75 -17.98 -3.04
C ALA A 16 -37.73 -19.16 -3.18
N SER A 17 -38.19 -19.46 -4.39
CA SER A 17 -38.97 -20.68 -4.68
C SER A 17 -38.13 -21.95 -4.80
N GLY A 18 -36.81 -21.86 -4.59
CA GLY A 18 -35.88 -22.99 -4.51
C GLY A 18 -35.08 -23.26 -5.79
N ALA A 19 -35.20 -22.42 -6.83
CA ALA A 19 -34.38 -22.57 -8.03
C ALA A 19 -32.92 -22.15 -7.75
N LYS A 20 -31.96 -22.84 -8.36
CA LYS A 20 -30.58 -22.37 -8.35
C LYS A 20 -30.50 -21.09 -9.17
N LYS A 21 -29.70 -20.11 -8.70
CA LYS A 21 -29.54 -18.80 -9.35
C LYS A 21 -29.20 -18.88 -10.85
N ALA A 22 -28.40 -19.87 -11.25
CA ALA A 22 -28.07 -20.11 -12.67
C ALA A 22 -29.29 -20.54 -13.50
N ASP A 23 -30.16 -21.37 -12.93
CA ASP A 23 -31.38 -21.83 -13.57
C ASP A 23 -32.45 -20.74 -13.60
N ALA A 24 -32.54 -19.92 -12.54
CA ALA A 24 -33.38 -18.72 -12.52
C ALA A 24 -33.02 -17.72 -13.63
N PHE A 25 -31.72 -17.50 -13.89
CA PHE A 25 -31.28 -16.67 -15.02
C PHE A 25 -31.63 -17.27 -16.39
N ARG A 26 -31.52 -18.59 -16.55
CA ARG A 26 -31.89 -19.28 -17.81
C ARG A 26 -33.39 -19.23 -18.05
N GLN A 27 -34.19 -19.43 -17.01
CA GLN A 27 -35.64 -19.37 -17.07
C GLN A 27 -36.11 -17.96 -17.42
N LEU A 28 -35.55 -16.93 -16.79
CA LEU A 28 -35.91 -15.54 -17.07
C LEU A 28 -35.43 -15.07 -18.45
N ALA A 29 -34.26 -15.55 -18.90
CA ALA A 29 -33.76 -15.31 -20.25
C ALA A 29 -34.71 -15.88 -21.32
N ALA A 30 -35.22 -17.09 -21.11
CA ALA A 30 -36.20 -17.71 -22.00
C ALA A 30 -37.55 -16.97 -21.98
N GLU A 31 -38.03 -16.54 -20.80
CA GLU A 31 -39.30 -15.80 -20.65
C GLU A 31 -39.24 -14.43 -21.34
N TYR A 32 -38.11 -13.72 -21.24
CA TYR A 32 -37.93 -12.38 -21.82
C TYR A 32 -37.37 -12.38 -23.23
N GLY A 33 -37.01 -13.54 -23.79
CA GLY A 33 -36.36 -13.65 -25.10
C GLY A 33 -35.01 -12.91 -25.15
N GLN A 34 -34.31 -12.82 -24.02
CA GLN A 34 -33.03 -12.10 -23.90
C GLN A 34 -31.87 -13.06 -23.70
N GLU A 35 -30.67 -12.65 -24.10
CA GLU A 35 -29.48 -13.46 -23.86
C GLU A 35 -29.20 -13.61 -22.35
N PHE A 36 -28.76 -14.81 -21.96
CA PHE A 36 -28.44 -15.15 -20.57
C PHE A 36 -27.47 -14.14 -19.91
N ASN A 37 -26.43 -13.72 -20.63
CA ASN A 37 -25.45 -12.76 -20.12
C ASN A 37 -26.03 -11.35 -19.95
N SER A 38 -27.04 -10.98 -20.73
CA SER A 38 -27.75 -9.70 -20.60
C SER A 38 -28.60 -9.68 -19.32
N ILE A 39 -29.34 -10.76 -19.03
CA ILE A 39 -30.09 -10.92 -17.77
C ILE A 39 -29.14 -10.91 -16.56
N ARG A 40 -28.05 -11.68 -16.65
CA ARG A 40 -27.02 -11.71 -15.60
C ARG A 40 -26.39 -10.33 -15.40
N GLY A 41 -26.09 -9.61 -16.47
CA GLY A 41 -25.55 -8.26 -16.44
C GLY A 41 -26.49 -7.26 -15.78
N ALA A 42 -27.78 -7.31 -16.10
CA ALA A 42 -28.83 -6.48 -15.51
C ALA A 42 -29.01 -6.75 -14.01
N TYR A 43 -29.04 -8.02 -13.61
CA TYR A 43 -29.06 -8.43 -12.20
C TYR A 43 -27.89 -7.81 -11.44
N TYR A 44 -26.65 -8.00 -11.90
CA TYR A 44 -25.47 -7.49 -11.20
C TYR A 44 -25.29 -5.97 -11.32
N ALA A 45 -25.87 -5.33 -12.33
CA ALA A 45 -25.95 -3.87 -12.39
C ALA A 45 -26.80 -3.33 -11.23
N HIS A 46 -27.97 -3.93 -10.98
CA HIS A 46 -28.83 -3.56 -9.87
C HIS A 46 -28.22 -3.89 -8.49
N THR A 47 -27.58 -5.05 -8.33
CA THR A 47 -26.90 -5.37 -7.07
C THR A 47 -25.72 -4.43 -6.79
N ARG A 48 -25.04 -3.94 -7.83
CA ARG A 48 -23.97 -2.94 -7.67
C ARG A 48 -24.53 -1.59 -7.22
N SER A 49 -25.67 -1.15 -7.73
CA SER A 49 -26.33 0.07 -7.26
C SER A 49 -26.87 -0.02 -5.83
N LEU A 50 -27.12 -1.24 -5.30
CA LEU A 50 -27.58 -1.47 -3.93
C LEU A 50 -26.46 -1.46 -2.87
N GLY A 51 -25.20 -1.18 -3.25
CA GLY A 51 -24.06 -1.13 -2.32
C GLY A 51 -22.86 -1.99 -2.73
N GLY A 52 -22.80 -2.46 -3.97
CA GLY A 52 -21.62 -3.14 -4.50
C GLY A 52 -20.43 -2.18 -4.59
N SER A 53 -19.25 -2.66 -4.18
CA SER A 53 -18.03 -1.86 -4.07
C SER A 53 -17.79 -0.98 -5.31
N PRO A 54 -17.40 0.30 -5.13
CA PRO A 54 -17.17 1.22 -6.23
C PRO A 54 -16.18 0.62 -7.24
N LYS A 55 -16.50 0.77 -8.53
CA LYS A 55 -15.66 0.30 -9.63
C LYS A 55 -14.28 0.93 -9.47
N ARG A 56 -13.24 0.13 -9.21
CA ARG A 56 -11.86 0.60 -9.26
C ARG A 56 -11.62 1.22 -10.64
N PRO A 57 -11.21 2.50 -10.75
CA PRO A 57 -10.85 3.07 -12.03
C PRO A 57 -9.72 2.21 -12.61
N GLY A 58 -9.89 1.77 -13.86
CA GLY A 58 -8.82 1.09 -14.58
C GLY A 58 -7.67 2.08 -14.74
N ASN A 59 -6.51 1.76 -14.19
CA ASN A 59 -5.32 2.60 -14.30
C ASN A 59 -4.78 2.51 -15.73
N ARG A 60 -5.38 3.25 -16.67
CA ARG A 60 -4.76 3.53 -17.96
C ARG A 60 -3.82 4.70 -17.74
N GLN A 61 -2.59 4.38 -17.37
CA GLN A 61 -1.51 5.35 -17.33
C GLN A 61 -1.15 5.68 -18.79
N THR A 62 -1.24 6.96 -19.16
CA THR A 62 -0.75 7.47 -20.45
C THR A 62 0.75 7.18 -20.56
N ALA A 63 1.22 6.82 -21.75
CA ALA A 63 2.63 6.54 -21.99
C ALA A 63 3.47 7.77 -21.65
N VAL A 64 4.19 7.71 -20.52
CA VAL A 64 5.28 8.64 -20.21
C VAL A 64 6.42 8.29 -21.14
N ASP A 65 7.17 9.29 -21.64
CA ASP A 65 8.39 9.02 -22.39
C ASP A 65 9.31 8.13 -21.53
N PRO A 66 9.63 6.89 -21.97
CA PRO A 66 10.44 5.98 -21.19
C PRO A 66 11.82 6.57 -20.83
N ILE A 67 12.37 7.45 -21.68
CA ILE A 67 13.65 8.09 -21.45
C ILE A 67 13.53 9.12 -20.33
N GLU A 68 12.50 9.98 -20.36
CA GLU A 68 12.24 10.97 -19.30
C GLU A 68 12.05 10.29 -17.94
N SER A 69 11.25 9.22 -17.92
CA SER A 69 11.04 8.41 -16.72
C SER A 69 12.34 7.80 -16.18
N ALA A 70 13.17 7.25 -17.07
CA ALA A 70 14.47 6.70 -16.69
C ALA A 70 15.42 7.77 -16.14
N THR A 71 15.48 8.94 -16.76
CA THR A 71 16.31 10.07 -16.32
C THR A 71 15.91 10.52 -14.91
N ILE A 72 14.61 10.70 -14.63
CA ILE A 72 14.13 11.09 -13.30
C ILE A 72 14.53 10.07 -12.23
N VAL A 73 14.47 8.77 -12.55
CA VAL A 73 14.88 7.72 -11.61
C VAL A 73 16.38 7.78 -11.32
N LEU A 74 17.20 8.03 -12.34
CA LEU A 74 18.65 8.12 -12.20
C LEU A 74 19.06 9.39 -11.43
N GLU A 75 18.42 10.53 -11.68
CA GLU A 75 18.66 11.78 -10.94
C GLU A 75 18.35 11.61 -9.45
N LYS A 76 17.21 10.99 -9.12
CA LYS A 76 16.88 10.66 -7.72
C LYS A 76 17.87 9.69 -7.08
N ALA A 77 18.43 8.76 -7.87
CA ALA A 77 19.45 7.85 -7.36
C ALA A 77 20.75 8.59 -7.03
N ILE A 78 21.13 9.60 -7.82
CA ILE A 78 22.28 10.47 -7.53
C ILE A 78 22.04 11.24 -6.24
N GLU A 79 20.88 11.89 -6.10
CA GLU A 79 20.52 12.63 -4.88
C GLU A 79 20.57 11.73 -3.63
N ALA A 80 20.01 10.51 -3.73
CA ALA A 80 20.05 9.54 -2.64
C ALA A 80 21.49 9.12 -2.26
N ILE A 81 22.39 9.00 -3.23
CA ILE A 81 23.81 8.71 -2.98
C ILE A 81 24.45 9.88 -2.23
N ASP A 82 24.20 11.12 -2.65
CA ASP A 82 24.76 12.31 -2.00
C ASP A 82 24.26 12.45 -0.55
N GLU A 83 22.97 12.19 -0.31
CA GLU A 83 22.40 12.15 1.04
C GLU A 83 23.06 11.07 1.91
N GLN A 84 23.32 9.88 1.35
CA GLN A 84 24.01 8.81 2.06
C GLN A 84 25.44 9.21 2.43
N ILE A 85 26.19 9.83 1.51
CA ILE A 85 27.55 10.32 1.75
C ILE A 85 27.54 11.41 2.84
N SER A 86 26.63 12.37 2.74
CA SER A 86 26.48 13.45 3.71
C SER A 86 26.17 12.90 5.12
N GLY A 87 25.21 11.99 5.22
CA GLY A 87 24.86 11.34 6.48
C GLY A 87 26.00 10.49 7.05
N ALA A 88 26.78 9.80 6.21
CA ALA A 88 27.96 9.07 6.65
C ALA A 88 29.05 9.99 7.21
N LYS A 89 29.29 11.13 6.55
CA LYS A 89 30.24 12.14 7.02
C LYS A 89 29.85 12.70 8.39
N ALA A 90 28.58 13.07 8.57
CA ALA A 90 28.09 13.57 9.87
C ALA A 90 28.36 12.58 11.01
N ARG A 91 28.10 11.28 10.79
CA ARG A 91 28.40 10.23 11.80
C ARG A 91 29.88 10.11 12.12
N VAL A 92 30.75 10.26 11.12
CA VAL A 92 32.21 10.23 11.33
C VAL A 92 32.66 11.43 12.14
N ASP A 93 32.15 12.62 11.83
CA ASP A 93 32.49 13.85 12.56
C ASP A 93 32.00 13.77 14.02
N GLU A 94 30.78 13.29 14.27
CA GLU A 94 30.25 13.05 15.62
C GLU A 94 31.10 12.02 16.40
N ALA A 95 31.40 10.88 15.79
CA ALA A 95 32.23 9.84 16.43
C ALA A 95 33.64 10.35 16.75
N LYS A 96 34.20 11.19 15.87
CA LYS A 96 35.49 11.83 16.11
C LYS A 96 35.43 12.79 17.30
N THR A 97 34.40 13.63 17.38
CA THR A 97 34.20 14.53 18.53
C THR A 97 34.03 13.75 19.84
N GLU A 98 33.27 12.66 19.82
CA GLU A 98 33.10 11.80 21.00
C GLU A 98 34.44 11.16 21.43
N TYR A 99 35.20 10.63 20.47
CA TYR A 99 36.52 10.08 20.73
C TYR A 99 37.48 11.11 21.33
N GLU A 100 37.52 12.33 20.78
CA GLU A 100 38.36 13.42 21.28
C GLU A 100 37.98 13.79 22.72
N HIS A 101 36.68 13.94 23.02
CA HIS A 101 36.21 14.19 24.37
C HIS A 101 36.58 13.06 25.36
N LEU A 102 36.44 11.80 24.94
CA LEU A 102 36.84 10.65 25.77
C LEU A 102 38.34 10.62 26.02
N ARG A 103 39.16 10.88 25.01
CA ARG A 103 40.62 10.95 25.12
C ARG A 103 41.04 12.05 26.09
N ASP A 104 40.46 13.23 25.96
CA ASP A 104 40.87 14.41 26.72
C ASP A 104 40.46 14.30 28.20
N THR A 105 39.30 13.70 28.49
CA THR A 105 38.83 13.47 29.86
C THR A 105 39.38 12.19 30.52
N ALA A 106 39.98 11.28 29.75
CA ALA A 106 40.41 9.97 30.26
C ALA A 106 41.48 10.09 31.36
N GLY A 107 42.43 11.03 31.22
CA GLY A 107 43.51 11.22 32.19
C GLY A 107 42.98 11.58 33.58
N GLU A 108 42.13 12.61 33.65
CA GLU A 108 41.50 13.08 34.88
C GLU A 108 40.63 11.99 35.51
N ARG A 109 39.82 11.30 34.71
CA ARG A 109 38.96 10.19 35.19
C ARG A 109 39.79 9.05 35.78
N LYS A 110 40.89 8.66 35.12
CA LYS A 110 41.81 7.63 35.63
C LYS A 110 42.50 8.08 36.90
N ALA A 111 42.99 9.32 36.97
CA ALA A 111 43.62 9.88 38.16
C ALA A 111 42.66 9.93 39.36
N ALA A 112 41.42 10.37 39.15
CA ALA A 112 40.39 10.40 40.18
C ALA A 112 40.03 8.99 40.69
N ILE A 113 39.97 8.00 39.80
CA ILE A 113 39.77 6.59 40.17
C ILE A 113 40.99 6.07 40.96
N GLN A 114 42.21 6.37 40.51
CA GLN A 114 43.43 5.95 41.19
C GLN A 114 43.52 6.51 42.62
N ALA A 115 43.22 7.80 42.81
CA ALA A 115 43.19 8.42 44.13
C ALA A 115 42.20 7.73 45.09
N LYS A 116 41.03 7.29 44.59
CA LYS A 116 40.06 6.52 45.39
C LYS A 116 40.59 5.13 45.75
N ILE A 117 41.29 4.46 44.82
CA ILE A 117 41.92 3.16 45.08
C ILE A 117 42.97 3.29 46.18
N ASP A 118 43.81 4.31 46.10
CA ASP A 118 44.89 4.52 47.08
C ASP A 118 44.34 4.83 48.47
N ALA A 119 43.28 5.64 48.56
CA ALA A 119 42.59 5.93 49.83
C ALA A 119 41.95 4.69 50.48
N LEU A 120 41.57 3.67 49.71
CA LEU A 120 41.04 2.41 50.24
C LEU A 120 42.13 1.43 50.68
N LYS A 121 43.37 1.63 50.24
CA LYS A 121 44.53 0.79 50.56
C LYS A 121 45.36 1.32 51.73
N ALA A 122 45.17 2.58 52.10
CA ALA A 122 45.77 3.23 53.27
C ALA A 122 44.99 2.87 54.54
#